data_AF-A0A9E3B4V1-F1
#
_entry.id   AF-A0A9E3B4V1-F1
#
_cell.length_a   1.000
_cell.length_b   1.000
_cell.length_c   1.000
_cell.angle_alpha   90.00
_cell.angle_beta   90.00
_cell.angle_gamma   90.00
#
_symmetry.space_group_name_H-M   'P 1'
#
loop_
_entity.id
_entity.type
_entity.pdbx_description
1 polymer ?
#
loop_
_entity_poly.entity_id
_entity_poly.type
_entity_poly.pdbx_seq_one_letter_code
_entity_poly.pdbx_strand_id
1 'polypeptide(L)'
;MNDLNVIDQFMQTFIRYIDSGFGLLQVDVAALTTILIGIDITLAGLFWAMGGEDNVLGRLIRKILYIGAFAFILNSFSTLADIIFRSFAQAGLTAGGGTLTAADLLKPGRLAGTGFSAAWPLLQQVNQYLGFTTFFENFLTIAVLLIAWVIVILAFFIL
;
A
#
# COMPACT_ATOMS: atom_id res chain seq x y z
N MET A 1 6.18 7.01 25.19
CA MET A 1 5.18 5.98 24.79
C MET A 1 3.84 6.59 24.35
N ASN A 2 3.45 7.79 24.80
CA ASN A 2 2.21 8.45 24.34
C ASN A 2 2.29 9.11 22.95
N ASP A 3 3.48 9.52 22.48
CA ASP A 3 3.60 10.25 21.19
C ASP A 3 3.48 9.35 19.94
N LEU A 4 3.81 8.06 20.05
CA LEU A 4 3.73 7.12 18.92
C LEU A 4 2.28 6.79 18.53
N ASN A 5 1.35 6.90 19.48
CA ASN A 5 -0.08 6.64 19.26
C ASN A 5 -0.74 7.75 18.40
N VAL A 6 -0.15 8.95 18.38
CA VAL A 6 -0.63 10.09 17.56
C VAL A 6 -0.46 9.79 16.07
N ILE A 7 0.63 9.12 15.68
CA ILE A 7 0.88 8.74 14.28
C ILE A 7 -0.10 7.66 13.84
N ASP A 8 -0.34 6.64 14.68
CA ASP A 8 -1.34 5.60 14.41
C ASP A 8 -2.75 6.21 14.27
N GLN A 9 -3.09 7.19 15.12
CA GLN A 9 -4.38 7.87 15.09
C GLN A 9 -4.54 8.80 13.87
N PHE A 10 -3.47 9.50 13.47
CA PHE A 10 -3.44 10.29 12.23
C PHE A 10 -3.64 9.38 11.02
N MET A 11 -2.91 8.26 10.95
CA MET A 11 -3.02 7.31 9.85
C MET A 11 -4.41 6.68 9.76
N GLN A 12 -5.00 6.28 10.89
CA GLN A 12 -6.38 5.80 10.91
C GLN A 12 -7.38 6.86 10.44
N THR A 13 -7.16 8.13 10.80
CA THR A 13 -8.04 9.23 10.35
C THR A 13 -7.90 9.46 8.85
N PHE A 14 -6.67 9.44 8.33
CA PHE A 14 -6.38 9.61 6.92
C PHE A 14 -6.98 8.48 6.06
N ILE A 15 -6.79 7.22 6.46
CA ILE A 15 -7.39 6.05 5.78
C ILE A 15 -8.91 6.17 5.77
N ARG A 16 -9.52 6.49 6.92
CA ARG A 16 -10.98 6.68 7.03
C ARG A 16 -11.49 7.78 6.11
N TYR A 17 -10.73 8.86 5.93
CA TYR A 17 -11.08 9.96 5.03
C TYR A 17 -11.00 9.54 3.55
N ILE A 18 -9.94 8.81 3.17
CA ILE A 18 -9.80 8.27 1.80
C ILE A 18 -10.92 7.28 1.48
N ASP A 19 -11.21 6.34 2.37
CA ASP A 19 -12.29 5.36 2.18
C ASP A 19 -13.65 6.06 2.06
N SER A 20 -13.88 7.14 2.82
CA SER A 20 -15.11 7.93 2.71
C SER A 20 -15.25 8.65 1.37
N GLY A 21 -14.15 9.11 0.78
CA GLY A 21 -14.14 9.75 -0.54
C GLY A 21 -14.51 8.77 -1.65
N PHE A 22 -14.01 7.53 -1.58
CA PHE A 22 -14.42 6.47 -2.51
C PHE A 22 -15.88 6.04 -2.31
N GLY A 23 -16.37 6.02 -1.07
CA GLY A 23 -17.79 5.75 -0.77
C GLY A 23 -18.75 6.76 -1.40
N LEU A 24 -18.38 8.04 -1.43
CA LEU A 24 -19.20 9.09 -2.05
C LEU A 24 -19.25 8.96 -3.58
N LEU A 25 -18.15 8.52 -4.21
CA LEU A 25 -18.06 8.32 -5.65
C LEU A 25 -18.66 6.99 -6.13
N GLN A 26 -18.90 6.04 -5.23
CA GLN A 26 -19.36 4.70 -5.59
C GLN A 26 -20.68 4.72 -6.36
N VAL A 27 -21.63 5.57 -5.96
CA VAL A 27 -22.94 5.70 -6.61
C VAL A 27 -22.80 6.24 -8.04
N ASP A 28 -21.98 7.28 -8.21
CA ASP A 28 -21.76 7.91 -9.52
C ASP A 28 -21.02 6.98 -10.48
N VAL A 29 -20.00 6.25 -9.99
CA VAL A 29 -19.27 5.25 -10.77
C VAL A 29 -20.18 4.10 -11.17
N ALA A 30 -21.03 3.61 -10.26
CA ALA A 30 -21.99 2.56 -10.56
C ALA A 30 -22.99 3.01 -11.63
N ALA A 31 -23.56 4.21 -11.49
CA ALA A 31 -24.51 4.78 -12.44
C ALA A 31 -23.89 4.93 -13.84
N LEU A 32 -22.69 5.52 -13.93
CA LEU A 32 -21.98 5.68 -15.20
C LEU A 32 -21.68 4.33 -15.85
N THR A 33 -21.23 3.35 -15.06
CA THR A 33 -20.94 1.99 -15.53
C THR A 33 -22.19 1.30 -16.06
N THR A 34 -23.33 1.40 -15.36
CA THR A 34 -24.60 0.84 -15.82
C THR A 34 -25.07 1.46 -17.13
N ILE A 35 -24.94 2.79 -17.28
CA ILE A 35 -25.29 3.49 -18.53
C ILE A 35 -24.40 3.01 -19.68
N LEU A 36 -23.08 2.94 -19.47
CA LEU A 36 -22.12 2.44 -20.45
C LEU A 36 -22.43 1.00 -20.88
N ILE A 37 -22.73 0.11 -19.93
CA ILE A 37 -23.16 -1.27 -20.21
C ILE A 37 -24.44 -1.27 -21.07
N GLY A 38 -25.44 -0.47 -20.69
CA GLY A 38 -26.71 -0.37 -21.41
C GLY A 38 -26.54 0.09 -22.86
N ILE A 39 -25.70 1.09 -23.10
CA ILE A 39 -25.33 1.56 -24.44
C ILE A 39 -24.68 0.43 -25.23
N ASP A 40 -23.73 -0.29 -24.64
CA ASP A 40 -22.98 -1.32 -25.34
C ASP A 40 -23.88 -2.52 -25.76
N ILE A 41 -24.80 -2.91 -24.89
CA ILE A 41 -25.81 -3.95 -25.18
C ILE A 41 -26.77 -3.48 -26.28
N THR A 42 -27.23 -2.22 -26.20
CA THR A 42 -28.18 -1.66 -27.17
C THR A 42 -27.55 -1.58 -28.56
N LEU A 43 -26.32 -1.09 -28.66
CA LEU A 43 -25.59 -1.04 -29.93
C LEU A 43 -25.36 -2.43 -30.49
N ALA A 44 -24.99 -3.40 -29.66
CA ALA A 44 -24.77 -4.77 -30.11
C ALA A 44 -26.08 -5.42 -30.62
N GLY A 45 -27.21 -5.15 -29.97
CA GLY A 45 -28.54 -5.57 -30.44
C GLY A 45 -28.94 -4.91 -31.77
N LEU A 46 -28.66 -3.62 -31.95
CA LEU A 46 -28.91 -2.91 -33.21
C LEU A 46 -28.05 -3.44 -34.36
N PHE A 47 -26.76 -3.69 -34.13
CA PHE A 47 -25.87 -4.29 -35.13
C PHE A 47 -26.30 -5.70 -35.52
N TRP A 48 -26.83 -6.47 -34.57
CA TRP A 48 -27.42 -7.78 -34.85
C TRP A 48 -28.70 -7.67 -35.70
N ALA A 49 -29.61 -6.78 -35.34
CA ALA A 49 -30.88 -6.58 -36.04
C ALA A 49 -30.72 -6.06 -37.49
N MET A 50 -29.65 -5.29 -37.77
CA MET A 50 -29.32 -4.80 -39.10
C MET A 50 -28.62 -5.84 -40.00
N GLY A 51 -28.47 -7.09 -39.55
CA GLY A 51 -27.90 -8.18 -40.36
C GLY A 51 -26.39 -8.09 -40.58
N GLY A 52 -25.64 -7.45 -39.67
CA GLY A 52 -24.18 -7.36 -39.76
C GLY A 52 -23.48 -8.71 -39.52
N GLU A 53 -22.41 -8.97 -40.28
CA GLU A 53 -21.36 -10.02 -40.19
C GLU A 53 -21.61 -11.28 -39.33
N ASP A 54 -21.31 -12.46 -39.91
CA ASP A 54 -21.49 -13.84 -39.38
C ASP A 54 -21.05 -14.14 -37.93
N ASN A 55 -20.27 -13.26 -37.28
CA ASN A 55 -19.78 -13.42 -35.91
C ASN A 55 -20.24 -12.30 -34.95
N VAL A 56 -21.52 -11.93 -34.99
CA VAL A 56 -22.10 -10.98 -34.01
C VAL A 56 -22.06 -11.54 -32.59
N LEU A 57 -22.48 -12.81 -32.41
CA LEU A 57 -22.61 -13.44 -31.10
C LEU A 57 -21.26 -13.50 -30.34
N GLY A 58 -20.18 -13.91 -31.03
CA GLY A 58 -18.85 -14.01 -30.43
C GLY A 58 -18.28 -12.64 -30.02
N ARG A 59 -18.52 -11.59 -30.81
CA ARG A 59 -18.11 -10.22 -30.45
C ARG A 59 -18.91 -9.67 -29.29
N LEU A 60 -20.20 -9.95 -29.24
CA LEU A 60 -21.10 -9.51 -28.17
C LEU A 60 -20.72 -10.16 -26.83
N ILE A 61 -20.47 -11.48 -26.82
CA ILE A 61 -19.96 -12.20 -25.64
C ILE A 61 -18.63 -11.60 -25.18
N ARG A 62 -17.69 -11.34 -26.10
CA ARG A 62 -16.38 -10.76 -25.75
C ARG A 62 -16.52 -9.37 -25.13
N LYS A 63 -17.39 -8.51 -25.68
CA LYS A 63 -17.67 -7.17 -25.15
C LYS A 63 -18.33 -7.23 -23.78
N ILE A 64 -19.36 -8.06 -23.61
CA ILE A 64 -20.04 -8.27 -22.32
C ILE A 64 -19.06 -8.79 -21.27
N LEU A 65 -18.21 -9.76 -21.60
CA LEU A 65 -17.21 -10.28 -20.66
C LEU A 65 -16.18 -9.21 -20.29
N TYR A 66 -15.72 -8.40 -21.24
CA TYR A 66 -14.77 -7.33 -20.97
C TYR A 66 -15.37 -6.26 -20.05
N ILE A 67 -16.56 -5.78 -20.39
CA ILE A 67 -17.23 -4.72 -19.63
C ILE A 67 -17.71 -5.25 -18.29
N GLY A 68 -18.24 -6.47 -18.25
CA GLY A 68 -18.65 -7.16 -17.02
C GLY A 68 -17.48 -7.39 -16.07
N ALA A 69 -16.32 -7.81 -16.58
CA ALA A 69 -15.10 -7.92 -15.78
C ALA A 69 -14.63 -6.55 -15.27
N PHE A 70 -14.66 -5.52 -16.12
CA PHE A 70 -14.26 -4.17 -15.74
C PHE A 70 -15.20 -3.58 -14.67
N ALA A 71 -16.51 -3.75 -14.84
CA ALA A 71 -17.52 -3.34 -13.87
C ALA A 71 -17.39 -4.11 -12.55
N PHE A 72 -17.10 -5.41 -12.61
CA PHE A 72 -16.83 -6.23 -11.43
C PHE A 72 -15.62 -5.73 -10.65
N ILE A 73 -14.52 -5.43 -11.34
CA ILE A 73 -13.29 -4.88 -10.74
C ILE A 73 -13.58 -3.53 -10.08
N LEU A 74 -14.31 -2.63 -10.74
CA LEU A 74 -14.64 -1.32 -10.19
C LEU A 74 -15.56 -1.42 -8.97
N ASN A 75 -16.63 -2.23 -9.04
CA ASN A 75 -17.56 -2.39 -7.92
C ASN A 75 -16.92 -3.10 -6.72
N SER A 76 -15.99 -4.02 -6.97
CA SER A 76 -15.33 -4.81 -5.94
C SER A 76 -13.92 -4.33 -5.64
N PHE A 77 -13.56 -3.10 -6.06
CA PHE A 77 -12.19 -2.60 -6.03
C PHE A 77 -11.58 -2.63 -4.63
N SER A 78 -12.32 -2.17 -3.62
CA SER A 78 -11.87 -2.19 -2.21
C SER A 78 -11.55 -3.61 -1.73
N THR A 79 -12.42 -4.58 -2.01
CA THR A 79 -12.21 -5.98 -1.62
C THR A 79 -11.04 -6.61 -2.35
N LEU A 80 -10.91 -6.40 -3.66
CA LEU A 80 -9.78 -6.89 -4.44
C LEU A 80 -8.46 -6.28 -3.95
N ALA A 81 -8.44 -4.98 -3.67
CA ALA A 81 -7.28 -4.29 -3.15
C ALA A 81 -6.85 -4.83 -1.77
N ASP A 82 -7.80 -5.07 -0.86
CA ASP A 82 -7.52 -5.65 0.47
C ASP A 82 -6.94 -7.07 0.35
N ILE A 83 -7.50 -7.92 -0.53
CA ILE A 83 -6.97 -9.27 -0.79
C ILE A 83 -5.54 -9.22 -1.32
N ILE A 84 -5.27 -8.33 -2.30
CA ILE A 84 -3.94 -8.16 -2.88
C ILE A 84 -2.96 -7.67 -1.81
N PHE A 85 -3.33 -6.66 -1.03
CA PHE A 85 -2.51 -6.10 0.03
C PHE A 85 -2.14 -7.17 1.08
N ARG A 86 -3.13 -7.93 1.56
CA ARG A 86 -2.89 -9.03 2.51
C ARG A 86 -1.97 -10.10 1.94
N SER A 87 -2.13 -10.44 0.65
CA SER A 87 -1.29 -11.43 -0.03
C SER A 87 0.17 -10.96 -0.12
N PHE A 88 0.40 -9.70 -0.48
CA PHE A 88 1.74 -9.13 -0.52
C PHE A 88 2.36 -8.98 0.87
N ALA A 89 1.57 -8.57 1.87
CA ALA A 89 2.03 -8.53 3.25
C ALA A 89 2.47 -9.93 3.70
N GLN A 90 1.66 -10.96 3.47
CA GLN A 90 2.00 -12.35 3.83
C GLN A 90 3.25 -12.86 3.09
N ALA A 91 3.39 -12.58 1.79
CA ALA A 91 4.59 -12.91 1.03
C ALA A 91 5.83 -12.20 1.58
N GLY A 92 5.71 -10.91 1.91
CA GLY A 92 6.78 -10.10 2.51
C GLY A 92 7.22 -10.62 3.87
N LEU A 93 6.28 -11.05 4.72
CA LEU A 93 6.62 -11.67 6.01
C LEU A 93 7.36 -13.00 5.85
N THR A 94 6.97 -13.79 4.85
CA THR A 94 7.59 -15.09 4.57
C THR A 94 9.02 -14.89 4.08
N ALA A 95 9.26 -13.90 3.21
CA ALA A 95 10.60 -13.52 2.75
C ALA A 95 11.44 -12.82 3.84
N GLY A 96 10.81 -12.06 4.74
CA GLY A 96 11.45 -11.31 5.82
C GLY A 96 11.80 -12.12 7.06
N GLY A 97 11.63 -13.45 7.04
CA GLY A 97 12.02 -14.34 8.15
C GLY A 97 11.00 -14.47 9.28
N GLY A 98 9.75 -14.00 9.09
CA GLY A 98 8.61 -14.32 9.96
C GLY A 98 8.61 -13.73 11.38
N THR A 99 9.52 -12.80 11.70
CA THR A 99 9.63 -12.19 13.04
C THR A 99 8.65 -11.03 13.26
N LEU A 100 8.07 -10.49 12.20
CA LEU A 100 7.05 -9.43 12.21
C LEU A 100 5.71 -9.97 11.68
N THR A 101 4.58 -9.45 12.15
CA THR A 101 3.26 -9.78 11.59
C THR A 101 2.78 -8.69 10.63
N ALA A 102 1.84 -8.99 9.73
CA ALA A 102 1.30 -8.00 8.78
C ALA A 102 0.61 -6.84 9.52
N ALA A 103 0.06 -7.14 10.70
CA ALA A 103 -0.51 -6.15 11.60
C ALA A 103 0.55 -5.28 12.31
N ASP A 104 1.81 -5.72 12.38
CA ASP A 104 2.93 -4.94 12.91
C ASP A 104 3.55 -4.03 11.83
N LEU A 105 3.54 -4.42 10.55
CA LEU A 105 3.94 -3.54 9.44
C LEU A 105 3.00 -2.34 9.26
N LEU A 106 1.73 -2.49 9.64
CA LEU A 106 0.75 -1.41 9.64
C LEU A 106 0.82 -0.51 10.88
N LYS A 107 1.78 -0.76 11.78
CA LYS A 107 1.98 0.01 13.02
C LYS A 107 3.34 0.71 12.97
N PRO A 108 3.42 1.97 12.51
CA PRO A 108 4.67 2.72 12.42
C PRO A 108 5.43 2.77 13.76
N GLY A 109 4.74 2.71 14.90
CA GLY A 109 5.40 2.63 16.22
C GLY A 109 6.18 1.33 16.48
N ARG A 110 5.77 0.19 15.90
CA ARG A 110 6.50 -1.09 15.98
C ARG A 110 7.68 -1.11 15.01
N LEU A 111 7.50 -0.58 13.79
CA LEU A 111 8.57 -0.35 12.80
C LEU A 111 9.67 0.60 13.31
N ALA A 112 9.29 1.68 13.99
CA ALA A 112 10.25 2.57 14.65
C ALA A 112 11.03 1.86 15.77
N GLY A 113 10.38 0.96 16.52
CA GLY A 113 11.02 0.14 17.55
C GLY A 113 12.03 -0.85 16.98
N THR A 114 11.70 -1.53 15.87
CA THR A 114 12.64 -2.43 15.19
C THR A 114 13.81 -1.67 14.58
N GLY A 115 13.56 -0.53 13.91
CA GLY A 115 14.62 0.35 13.40
C GLY A 115 15.56 0.86 14.50
N PHE A 116 15.03 1.25 15.66
CA PHE A 116 15.83 1.66 16.81
C PHE A 116 16.69 0.51 17.37
N SER A 117 16.12 -0.69 17.50
CA SER A 117 16.88 -1.87 17.96
C SER A 117 17.96 -2.31 16.97
N ALA A 118 17.70 -2.19 15.66
CA ALA A 118 18.66 -2.50 14.60
C ALA A 118 19.81 -1.48 14.52
N ALA A 119 19.53 -0.21 14.87
CA ALA A 119 20.53 0.85 14.90
C ALA A 119 21.34 0.88 16.22
N TRP A 120 20.85 0.24 17.29
CA TRP A 120 21.50 0.19 18.61
C TRP A 120 22.99 -0.22 18.60
N PRO A 121 23.46 -1.19 17.78
CA PRO A 121 24.88 -1.55 17.70
C PRO A 121 25.78 -0.40 17.27
N LEU A 122 25.29 0.56 16.46
CA LEU A 122 26.06 1.73 16.04
C LEU A 122 26.34 2.65 17.23
N LEU A 123 25.37 2.82 18.14
CA LEU A 123 25.56 3.58 19.38
C LEU A 123 26.54 2.88 20.33
N GLN A 124 26.53 1.55 20.38
CA GLN A 124 27.51 0.80 21.17
C GLN A 124 28.94 0.98 20.65
N GLN A 125 29.13 0.99 19.33
CA GLN A 125 30.44 1.30 18.74
C GLN A 125 30.87 2.73 19.05
N VAL A 126 29.98 3.71 18.93
CA VAL A 126 30.27 5.10 19.35
C VAL A 126 30.74 5.15 20.79
N ASN A 127 30.08 4.42 21.70
CA ASN A 127 30.39 4.42 23.13
C ASN A 127 31.82 3.91 23.44
N GLN A 128 32.39 3.04 22.59
CA GLN A 128 33.77 2.56 22.72
C GLN A 128 34.81 3.65 22.38
N TYR A 129 34.42 4.68 21.63
CA TYR A 129 35.27 5.79 21.24
C TYR A 129 35.06 7.06 22.07
N LEU A 130 34.16 7.05 23.07
CA LEU A 130 33.85 8.20 23.95
C LEU A 130 34.84 8.39 25.13
N GLY A 131 36.12 8.03 24.97
CA GLY A 131 37.15 8.35 25.96
C GLY A 131 37.60 9.82 25.86
N PHE A 132 38.05 10.42 26.97
CA PHE A 132 38.37 11.86 27.03
C PHE A 132 39.41 12.31 25.98
N THR A 133 40.39 11.46 25.67
CA THR A 133 41.38 11.68 24.59
C THR A 133 40.98 11.06 23.26
N THR A 134 40.42 9.85 23.27
CA THR A 134 40.02 9.10 22.05
C THR A 134 38.84 9.70 21.29
N PHE A 135 37.99 10.50 21.96
CA PHE A 135 36.88 11.21 21.33
C PHE A 135 37.38 12.21 20.28
N PHE A 136 38.40 12.99 20.60
CA PHE A 136 38.95 13.98 19.68
C PHE A 136 39.77 13.33 18.55
N GLU A 137 40.42 12.21 18.81
CA GLU A 137 41.14 11.42 17.79
C GLU A 137 40.20 10.75 16.78
N ASN A 138 39.02 10.32 17.23
CA ASN A 138 38.06 9.55 16.42
C ASN A 138 36.77 10.34 16.11
N PHE A 139 36.83 11.67 16.22
CA PHE A 139 35.66 12.54 16.06
C PHE A 139 34.92 12.30 14.73
N LEU A 140 35.66 12.15 13.62
CA LEU A 140 35.07 11.89 12.31
C LEU A 140 34.32 10.55 12.26
N THR A 141 34.90 9.49 12.83
CA THR A 141 34.28 8.16 12.89
C THR A 141 33.00 8.17 13.71
N ILE A 142 33.02 8.86 14.86
CA ILE A 142 31.85 9.04 15.73
C ILE A 142 30.74 9.79 14.97
N ALA A 143 31.09 10.87 14.27
CA ALA A 143 30.12 11.65 13.48
C ALA A 143 29.47 10.80 12.37
N VAL A 144 30.26 10.00 11.64
CA VAL A 144 29.75 9.12 10.58
C VAL A 144 28.83 8.04 11.17
N LEU A 145 29.19 7.41 12.29
CA LEU A 145 28.35 6.40 12.95
C LEU A 145 27.03 6.98 13.45
N LEU A 146 27.04 8.20 14.00
CA LEU A 146 25.83 8.90 14.42
C LEU A 146 24.94 9.29 13.23
N ILE A 147 25.53 9.77 12.13
CA ILE A 147 24.79 10.06 10.90
C ILE A 147 24.17 8.78 10.34
N ALA A 148 24.92 7.68 10.28
CA ALA A 148 24.42 6.38 9.85
C ALA A 148 23.27 5.89 10.74
N TRP A 149 23.37 6.08 12.06
CA TRP A 149 22.30 5.77 13.00
C TRP A 149 21.01 6.55 12.71
N VAL A 150 21.12 7.87 12.48
CA VAL A 150 19.97 8.71 12.11
C VAL A 150 19.35 8.27 10.79
N ILE A 151 20.18 8.00 9.77
CA ILE A 151 19.72 7.58 8.44
C ILE A 151 18.97 6.25 8.52
N VAL A 152 19.47 5.27 9.28
CA VAL A 152 18.80 3.97 9.45
C VAL A 152 17.43 4.15 10.11
N ILE A 153 17.33 4.97 11.16
CA ILE A 153 16.03 5.26 11.79
C ILE A 153 15.07 5.95 10.83
N LEU A 154 15.54 6.94 10.07
CA LEU A 154 14.72 7.63 9.06
C LEU A 154 14.24 6.69 7.96
N ALA A 155 15.11 5.77 7.49
CA ALA A 155 14.76 4.79 6.47
C ALA A 155 13.61 3.88 6.91
N PHE A 156 13.61 3.43 8.18
CA PHE A 156 12.50 2.64 8.75
C PHE A 156 11.24 3.46 9.03
N PHE A 157 11.34 4.78 9.11
CA PHE A 157 10.20 5.67 9.35
C PHE A 157 9.44 6.03 8.06
N ILE A 158 10.14 6.02 6.93
CA ILE A 158 9.60 6.31 5.59
C ILE A 158 8.91 5.06 4.99
N LEU A 159 9.28 3.87 5.46
CA LEU A 159 8.84 2.56 4.98
C LEU A 159 7.57 2.11 5.70
#